data_AF-A0A7S4NF16-F1
#
_entry.id   AF-A0A7S4NF16-F1
#
_cell.length_a   1.000
_cell.length_b   1.000
_cell.length_c   1.000
_cell.angle_alpha   90.00
_cell.angle_beta   90.00
_cell.angle_gamma   90.00
#
_symmetry.space_group_name_H-M   'P 1'
#
loop_
_entity.id
_entity.type
_entity.pdbx_description
1 polymer ?
#
loop_
_entity_poly.entity_id
_entity_poly.type
_entity_poly.pdbx_seq_one_letter_code
_entity_poly.pdbx_strand_id
1 'polypeptide(L)'
;ALRAGRPPPADLLHITEFECGWRAFCLGAQHPALLCARLHGERLGDWEGAEQVADGVLQIEQYNPLLRCEAFRLLGRAQAAQGRRATACEAAEAAADEAAGARYVWFELLSVRDQLRWCEVGEEVGLRSRLRAVVDRLAAAPEELAHVLDGVDLA
;
A
#
# COMPACT_ATOMS: atom_id res chain seq x y z
N ALA A 1 -14.11 22.58 -8.99
CA ALA A 1 -14.52 21.74 -10.14
C ALA A 1 -14.23 20.26 -9.91
N LEU A 2 -12.96 19.83 -9.81
CA LEU A 2 -12.58 18.41 -9.61
C LEU A 2 -13.23 17.73 -8.40
N ARG A 3 -13.52 18.47 -7.32
CA ARG A 3 -14.12 17.89 -6.10
C ARG A 3 -15.59 17.45 -6.25
N ALA A 4 -16.33 17.99 -7.21
CA ALA A 4 -17.79 17.85 -7.31
C ALA A 4 -18.25 16.63 -8.13
N GLY A 5 -17.37 16.01 -8.92
CA GLY A 5 -17.67 14.82 -9.72
C GLY A 5 -17.06 13.54 -9.16
N ARG A 6 -16.78 13.51 -7.85
CA ARG A 6 -16.08 12.39 -7.21
C ARG A 6 -17.07 11.29 -6.83
N PRO A 7 -16.83 10.02 -7.22
CA PRO A 7 -17.62 8.93 -6.67
C PRO A 7 -17.41 8.88 -5.14
N PRO A 8 -18.49 8.81 -4.35
CA PRO A 8 -18.39 8.63 -2.92
C PRO A 8 -17.74 7.27 -2.59
N PRO A 9 -17.14 7.10 -1.39
CA PRO A 9 -16.56 5.84 -0.96
C PRO A 9 -17.51 4.64 -1.10
N ALA A 10 -18.80 4.84 -0.83
CA ALA A 10 -19.82 3.80 -0.98
C ALA A 10 -19.90 3.26 -2.42
N ASP A 11 -19.85 4.12 -3.43
CA ASP A 11 -19.89 3.71 -4.84
C ASP A 11 -18.62 2.94 -5.23
N LEU A 12 -17.45 3.36 -4.69
CA LEU A 12 -16.19 2.67 -4.92
C LEU A 12 -16.17 1.28 -4.27
N LEU A 13 -16.73 1.14 -3.07
CA LEU A 13 -16.86 -0.15 -2.39
C LEU A 13 -17.85 -1.07 -3.11
N HIS A 14 -18.95 -0.54 -3.63
CA HIS A 14 -19.89 -1.31 -4.43
C HIS A 14 -19.24 -1.90 -5.70
N ILE A 15 -18.38 -1.12 -6.37
CA ILE A 15 -17.58 -1.63 -7.51
C ILE A 15 -16.66 -2.78 -7.06
N THR A 16 -15.98 -2.64 -5.91
CA THR A 16 -15.14 -3.70 -5.36
C THR A 16 -15.93 -4.99 -5.09
N GLU A 17 -17.09 -4.89 -4.45
CA GLU A 17 -17.96 -6.06 -4.19
C GLU A 17 -18.31 -6.80 -5.48
N PHE A 18 -18.64 -6.04 -6.53
CA PHE A 18 -18.95 -6.61 -7.84
C PHE A 18 -17.70 -7.26 -8.46
N GLU A 19 -16.59 -6.55 -8.59
CA GLU A 19 -15.38 -7.04 -9.27
C GLU A 19 -14.71 -8.22 -8.55
N CYS A 20 -14.64 -8.20 -7.22
CA CYS A 20 -14.17 -9.33 -6.42
C CYS A 20 -15.09 -10.55 -6.55
N GLY A 21 -16.40 -10.35 -6.67
CA GLY A 21 -17.38 -11.41 -6.87
C GLY A 21 -17.18 -12.19 -8.19
N TRP A 22 -16.75 -11.49 -9.24
CA TRP A 22 -16.46 -12.10 -10.55
C TRP A 22 -15.03 -12.62 -10.70
N ARG A 23 -14.15 -12.36 -9.70
CA ARG A 23 -12.70 -12.67 -9.74
C ARG A 23 -12.02 -12.25 -11.06
N ALA A 24 -12.54 -11.20 -11.69
CA ALA A 24 -12.11 -10.78 -13.02
C ALA A 24 -10.95 -9.79 -12.89
N PHE A 25 -9.85 -10.07 -13.62
CA PHE A 25 -8.71 -9.29 -14.13
C PHE A 25 -8.22 -7.96 -13.48
N CYS A 26 -8.91 -7.33 -12.54
CA CYS A 26 -8.46 -6.14 -11.84
C CYS A 26 -7.46 -6.51 -10.73
N LEU A 27 -6.22 -6.04 -10.87
CA LEU A 27 -5.08 -6.43 -10.04
C LEU A 27 -4.47 -5.22 -9.32
N GLY A 28 -4.35 -5.29 -7.99
CA GLY A 28 -3.57 -4.34 -7.20
C GLY A 28 -4.05 -2.89 -7.30
N ALA A 29 -3.12 -1.95 -7.44
CA ALA A 29 -3.38 -0.51 -7.52
C ALA A 29 -4.18 -0.07 -8.76
N GLN A 30 -4.36 -0.96 -9.74
CA GLN A 30 -5.20 -0.70 -10.92
C GLN A 30 -6.68 -0.97 -10.64
N HIS A 31 -7.01 -1.57 -9.49
CA HIS A 31 -8.40 -1.72 -9.06
C HIS A 31 -9.05 -0.33 -8.95
N PRO A 32 -10.21 -0.08 -9.60
CA PRO A 32 -10.81 1.24 -9.70
C PRO A 32 -10.97 1.94 -8.34
N ALA A 33 -11.40 1.19 -7.32
CA ALA A 33 -11.54 1.71 -5.96
C ALA A 33 -10.22 2.27 -5.38
N LEU A 34 -9.13 1.50 -5.45
CA LEU A 34 -7.82 1.92 -4.92
C LEU A 34 -7.21 3.04 -5.75
N LEU A 35 -7.39 3.02 -7.08
CA LEU A 35 -6.92 4.09 -7.95
C LEU A 35 -7.61 5.42 -7.63
N CYS A 36 -8.94 5.41 -7.52
CA CYS A 36 -9.72 6.58 -7.13
C CYS A 36 -9.35 7.06 -5.73
N ALA A 37 -9.27 6.16 -4.75
CA ALA A 37 -8.88 6.50 -3.38
C ALA A 37 -7.48 7.14 -3.31
N ARG A 38 -6.52 6.60 -4.07
CA ARG A 38 -5.18 7.18 -4.18
C ARG A 38 -5.20 8.58 -4.78
N LEU A 39 -5.96 8.80 -5.86
CA LEU A 39 -6.14 10.14 -6.44
C LEU A 39 -6.76 11.11 -5.43
N HIS A 40 -7.75 10.66 -4.66
CA HIS A 40 -8.40 11.47 -3.63
C HIS A 40 -7.42 11.87 -2.52
N GLY A 41 -6.66 10.92 -1.98
CA GLY A 41 -5.64 11.18 -0.96
C GLY A 41 -4.50 12.06 -1.50
N GLU A 42 -3.78 11.58 -2.50
CA GLU A 42 -2.52 12.19 -2.96
C GLU A 42 -2.72 13.54 -3.66
N ARG A 43 -3.81 13.72 -4.42
CA ARG A 43 -4.02 14.96 -5.20
C ARG A 43 -4.95 15.94 -4.52
N LEU A 44 -5.90 15.47 -3.71
CA LEU A 44 -6.95 16.33 -3.15
C LEU A 44 -6.85 16.49 -1.63
N GLY A 45 -5.94 15.76 -0.98
CA GLY A 45 -5.71 15.77 0.47
C GLY A 45 -6.78 15.01 1.26
N ASP A 46 -7.61 14.23 0.58
CA ASP A 46 -8.77 13.54 1.16
C ASP A 46 -8.36 12.16 1.69
N TRP A 47 -7.52 12.18 2.73
CA TRP A 47 -6.92 10.98 3.30
C TRP A 47 -7.88 10.15 4.14
N GLU A 48 -8.89 10.78 4.75
CA GLU A 48 -9.95 10.08 5.48
C GLU A 48 -10.79 9.21 4.53
N GLY A 49 -11.19 9.76 3.37
CA GLY A 49 -11.89 8.97 2.35
C GLY A 49 -11.01 7.87 1.76
N ALA A 50 -9.71 8.13 1.56
CA ALA A 50 -8.77 7.12 1.06
C ALA A 50 -8.61 5.95 2.03
N GLU A 51 -8.54 6.22 3.33
CA GLU A 51 -8.52 5.21 4.39
C GLU A 51 -9.81 4.39 4.40
N GLN A 52 -10.99 5.05 4.36
CA GLN A 52 -12.27 4.36 4.36
C GLN A 52 -12.38 3.35 3.20
N VAL A 53 -11.92 3.73 2.01
CA VAL A 53 -11.91 2.83 0.85
C VAL A 53 -10.90 1.70 1.03
N ALA A 54 -9.68 2.00 1.47
CA ALA A 54 -8.64 1.00 1.67
C ALA A 54 -9.05 -0.07 2.70
N ASP A 55 -9.58 0.36 3.85
CA ASP A 55 -10.10 -0.53 4.88
C ASP A 55 -11.30 -1.35 4.36
N GLY A 56 -12.26 -0.71 3.70
CA GLY A 56 -13.41 -1.41 3.12
C GLY A 56 -13.00 -2.47 2.09
N VAL A 57 -12.00 -2.18 1.23
CA VAL A 57 -11.44 -3.17 0.30
C VAL A 57 -10.85 -4.37 1.05
N LEU A 58 -10.16 -4.16 2.18
CA LEU A 58 -9.58 -5.24 2.98
C LEU A 58 -10.63 -6.12 3.68
N GLN A 59 -11.81 -5.56 4.00
CA GLN A 59 -12.95 -6.32 4.51
C GLN A 59 -13.64 -7.16 3.42
N ILE A 60 -13.61 -6.70 2.17
CA ILE A 60 -14.26 -7.36 1.02
C ILE A 60 -13.34 -8.42 0.40
N GLU A 61 -12.10 -8.06 0.08
CA GLU A 61 -11.15 -8.91 -0.65
C GLU A 61 -10.39 -9.84 0.30
N GLN A 62 -10.58 -11.15 0.17
CA GLN A 62 -10.00 -12.16 1.06
C GLN A 62 -8.88 -12.99 0.42
N TYR A 63 -8.78 -13.00 -0.91
CA TYR A 63 -8.02 -14.02 -1.63
C TYR A 63 -6.96 -13.46 -2.57
N ASN A 64 -7.08 -12.21 -3.01
CA ASN A 64 -6.14 -11.59 -3.92
C ASN A 64 -5.03 -10.86 -3.14
N PRO A 65 -3.86 -11.49 -2.90
CA PRO A 65 -2.81 -10.89 -2.08
C PRO A 65 -2.24 -9.61 -2.69
N LEU A 66 -2.29 -9.45 -4.02
CA LEU A 66 -1.83 -8.25 -4.67
C LEU A 66 -2.75 -7.05 -4.39
N LEU A 67 -4.06 -7.27 -4.46
CA LEU A 67 -5.06 -6.25 -4.13
C LEU A 67 -5.01 -5.88 -2.65
N ARG A 68 -4.92 -6.90 -1.78
CA ARG A 68 -4.81 -6.70 -0.33
C ARG A 68 -3.53 -5.96 0.06
N CYS A 69 -2.39 -6.33 -0.52
CA CYS A 69 -1.14 -5.62 -0.30
C CYS A 69 -1.25 -4.13 -0.67
N GLU A 70 -1.76 -3.79 -1.86
CA GLU A 70 -1.93 -2.39 -2.24
C GLU A 70 -2.96 -1.64 -1.38
N ALA A 71 -4.03 -2.32 -0.93
CA ALA A 71 -4.98 -1.74 0.00
C ALA A 71 -4.31 -1.41 1.36
N PHE A 72 -3.56 -2.34 1.94
CA PHE A 72 -2.78 -2.09 3.17
C PHE A 72 -1.75 -0.96 2.99
N ARG A 73 -1.04 -0.93 1.85
CA ARG A 73 -0.10 0.16 1.55
C ARG A 73 -0.79 1.52 1.47
N LEU A 74 -1.98 1.58 0.86
CA LEU A 74 -2.78 2.81 0.79
C LEU A 74 -3.31 3.21 2.17
N LEU A 75 -3.76 2.24 2.97
CA LEU A 75 -4.20 2.44 4.34
C LEU A 75 -3.08 3.07 5.19
N GLY A 76 -1.87 2.51 5.14
CA GLY A 76 -0.71 3.05 5.85
C GLY A 76 -0.37 4.48 5.41
N ARG A 77 -0.39 4.78 4.11
CA ARG A 77 -0.19 6.15 3.60
C ARG A 77 -1.23 7.12 4.14
N ALA A 78 -2.51 6.73 4.14
CA ALA A 78 -3.60 7.56 4.63
C ALA A 78 -3.49 7.82 6.14
N GLN A 79 -3.15 6.79 6.93
CA GLN A 79 -2.94 6.92 8.38
C GLN A 79 -1.73 7.79 8.70
N ALA A 80 -0.62 7.61 8.00
CA ALA A 80 0.58 8.43 8.16
C ALA A 80 0.31 9.91 7.82
N ALA A 81 -0.43 10.19 6.75
CA ALA A 81 -0.83 11.55 6.37
C ALA A 81 -1.72 12.23 7.42
N GLN A 82 -2.44 11.43 8.21
CA GLN A 82 -3.25 11.87 9.35
C GLN A 82 -2.47 11.89 10.67
N GLY A 83 -1.15 11.65 10.65
CA GLY A 83 -0.28 11.68 11.84
C GLY A 83 -0.27 10.40 12.68
N ARG A 84 -0.97 9.34 12.26
CA ARG A 84 -1.04 8.05 12.97
C ARG A 84 0.05 7.11 12.48
N ARG A 85 1.30 7.40 12.88
CA ARG A 85 2.50 6.67 12.41
C ARG A 85 2.55 5.20 12.85
N ALA A 86 2.22 4.91 14.10
CA ALA A 86 2.23 3.54 14.61
C ALA A 86 1.31 2.61 13.79
N THR A 87 0.04 3.00 13.62
CA THR A 87 -0.90 2.20 12.82
C THR A 87 -0.51 2.17 11.33
N ALA A 88 0.11 3.24 10.82
CA ALA A 88 0.65 3.22 9.46
C ALA A 88 1.77 2.20 9.28
N CYS A 89 2.62 2.04 10.30
CA CYS A 89 3.68 1.02 10.32
C CYS A 89 3.08 -0.39 10.37
N GLU A 90 2.07 -0.63 11.22
CA GLU A 90 1.32 -1.89 11.28
C GLU A 90 0.67 -2.25 9.93
N ALA A 91 0.05 -1.28 9.25
CA ALA A 91 -0.52 -1.49 7.92
C ALA A 91 0.56 -1.83 6.89
N ALA A 92 1.72 -1.18 6.95
CA ALA A 92 2.84 -1.49 6.06
C ALA A 92 3.48 -2.85 6.38
N GLU A 93 3.45 -3.31 7.64
CA GLU A 93 3.80 -4.68 8.06
C GLU A 93 2.87 -5.72 7.43
N ALA A 94 1.57 -5.54 7.60
CA ALA A 94 0.57 -6.41 6.98
C ALA A 94 0.74 -6.48 5.45
N ALA A 95 1.03 -5.35 4.80
CA ALA A 95 1.31 -5.32 3.37
C ALA A 95 2.57 -6.13 2.98
N ALA A 96 3.63 -6.04 3.78
CA ALA A 96 4.86 -6.79 3.52
C ALA A 96 4.64 -8.30 3.70
N ASP A 97 3.85 -8.69 4.69
CA ASP A 97 3.56 -10.10 4.96
C ASP A 97 2.64 -10.73 3.90
N GLU A 98 1.62 -10.00 3.44
CA GLU A 98 0.81 -10.41 2.27
C GLU A 98 1.67 -10.61 1.02
N ALA A 99 2.58 -9.67 0.75
CA ALA A 99 3.48 -9.75 -0.40
C ALA A 99 4.48 -10.91 -0.26
N ALA A 100 5.05 -11.11 0.93
CA ALA A 100 5.99 -12.19 1.20
C ALA A 100 5.32 -13.56 1.06
N GLY A 101 4.12 -13.73 1.63
CA GLY A 101 3.33 -14.95 1.52
C GLY A 101 2.98 -15.31 0.07
N ALA A 102 2.69 -14.32 -0.76
CA ALA A 102 2.42 -14.48 -2.18
C ALA A 102 3.68 -14.47 -3.08
N ARG A 103 4.87 -14.29 -2.49
CA ARG A 103 6.17 -14.19 -3.20
C ARG A 103 6.28 -13.01 -4.18
N TYR A 104 5.55 -11.92 -3.92
CA TYR A 104 5.68 -10.66 -4.66
C TYR A 104 6.81 -9.81 -4.09
N VAL A 105 8.05 -10.20 -4.39
CA VAL A 105 9.28 -9.60 -3.80
C VAL A 105 9.36 -8.08 -4.02
N TRP A 106 8.92 -7.58 -5.18
CA TRP A 106 8.87 -6.13 -5.43
C TRP A 106 7.87 -5.40 -4.52
N PHE A 107 6.72 -5.99 -4.24
CA PHE A 107 5.73 -5.39 -3.34
C PHE A 107 6.17 -5.49 -1.88
N GLU A 108 6.84 -6.58 -1.52
CA GLU A 108 7.48 -6.72 -0.21
C GLU A 108 8.51 -5.59 0.00
N LEU A 109 9.36 -5.33 -0.99
CA LEU A 109 10.36 -4.24 -0.96
C LEU A 109 9.69 -2.90 -0.69
N LEU A 110 8.66 -2.58 -1.48
CA LEU A 110 7.93 -1.33 -1.34
C LEU A 110 7.29 -1.20 0.04
N SER A 111 6.78 -2.29 0.61
CA SER A 111 6.07 -2.28 1.89
C SER A 111 7.02 -2.12 3.07
N VAL A 112 8.18 -2.78 3.03
CA VAL A 112 9.24 -2.58 4.03
C VAL A 112 9.82 -1.16 3.94
N ARG A 113 9.95 -0.60 2.74
CA ARG A 113 10.33 0.82 2.57
C ARG A 113 9.31 1.76 3.20
N ASP A 114 8.02 1.49 3.01
CA ASP A 114 6.97 2.30 3.62
C ASP A 114 6.98 2.16 5.17
N GLN A 115 7.26 0.97 5.72
CA GLN A 115 7.50 0.78 7.17
C GLN A 115 8.66 1.64 7.67
N LEU A 116 9.82 1.61 7.02
CA LEU A 116 10.98 2.42 7.41
C LEU A 116 10.67 3.91 7.50
N ARG A 117 9.75 4.40 6.65
CA ARG A 117 9.34 5.81 6.66
C ARG A 117 8.52 6.20 7.89
N TRP A 118 7.84 5.24 8.51
CA TRP A 118 6.86 5.49 9.58
C TRP A 118 7.18 4.80 10.91
N CYS A 119 8.21 3.94 10.93
CA CYS A 119 8.65 3.23 12.12
C CYS A 119 9.09 4.17 13.25
N GLU A 120 9.09 3.64 14.46
CA GLU A 120 9.55 4.37 15.63
C GLU A 120 11.09 4.40 15.71
N VAL A 121 11.60 5.37 16.47
CA VAL A 121 13.05 5.50 16.69
C VAL A 121 13.57 4.24 17.38
N GLY A 122 14.48 3.53 16.71
CA GLY A 122 15.11 2.30 17.23
C GLY A 122 14.75 1.03 16.46
N GLU A 123 13.68 1.04 15.66
CA GLU A 123 13.26 -0.12 14.84
C GLU A 123 13.98 -0.18 13.49
N GLU A 124 14.57 0.95 13.07
CA GLU A 124 15.17 1.13 11.75
C GLU A 124 16.23 0.08 11.39
N VAL A 125 17.04 -0.37 12.36
CA VAL A 125 18.12 -1.34 12.10
C VAL A 125 17.57 -2.68 11.62
N GLY A 126 16.52 -3.17 12.29
CA GLY A 126 15.85 -4.41 11.91
C GLY A 126 15.19 -4.30 10.54
N LEU A 127 14.52 -3.17 10.29
CA LEU A 127 13.84 -2.90 9.03
C LEU A 127 14.81 -2.69 7.85
N ARG A 128 15.96 -2.02 8.06
CA ARG A 128 17.03 -1.91 7.05
C ARG A 128 17.60 -3.28 6.71
N SER A 129 17.82 -4.13 7.71
CA SER A 129 18.29 -5.51 7.50
C SER A 129 17.26 -6.33 6.70
N ARG A 130 15.97 -6.24 7.04
CA ARG A 130 14.88 -6.87 6.28
C ARG A 130 14.86 -6.35 4.84
N LEU A 131 14.95 -5.03 4.64
CA LEU A 131 14.93 -4.43 3.31
C LEU A 131 16.10 -4.91 2.46
N ARG A 132 17.31 -4.99 3.02
CA ARG A 132 18.49 -5.53 2.33
C ARG A 132 18.27 -6.98 1.88
N ALA A 133 17.73 -7.83 2.76
CA ALA A 133 17.40 -9.21 2.41
C ALA A 133 16.33 -9.34 1.31
N VAL A 134 15.40 -8.37 1.21
CA VAL A 134 14.42 -8.32 0.10
C VAL A 134 15.11 -7.89 -1.20
N VAL A 135 15.96 -6.87 -1.16
CA VAL A 135 16.76 -6.40 -2.31
C VAL A 135 17.61 -7.54 -2.89
N ASP A 136 18.30 -8.29 -2.02
CA ASP A 136 19.15 -9.41 -2.43
C ASP A 136 18.35 -10.51 -3.15
N ARG A 137 17.11 -10.78 -2.69
CA ARG A 137 16.21 -11.75 -3.34
C ARG A 137 15.65 -11.26 -4.66
N LEU A 138 15.45 -9.96 -4.81
CA LEU A 138 14.85 -9.37 -6.00
C LEU A 138 15.81 -9.44 -7.21
N ALA A 139 17.12 -9.39 -6.95
CA ALA A 139 18.18 -9.43 -7.97
C ALA A 139 18.00 -8.37 -9.09
N ALA A 140 17.40 -7.23 -8.75
CA ALA A 140 17.23 -6.09 -9.66
C ALA A 140 18.55 -5.33 -9.88
N ALA A 141 18.66 -4.63 -11.00
CA ALA A 141 19.81 -3.80 -11.28
C ALA A 141 19.86 -2.58 -10.33
N PRO A 142 21.04 -2.07 -9.96
CA PRO A 142 21.16 -0.91 -9.07
C PRO A 142 20.37 0.32 -9.53
N GLU A 143 20.25 0.52 -10.85
CA GLU A 143 19.51 1.63 -11.44
C GLU A 143 18.00 1.52 -11.23
N GLU A 144 17.46 0.29 -11.25
CA GLU A 144 16.05 0.01 -10.98
C GLU A 144 15.71 0.27 -9.52
N LEU A 145 16.66 -0.02 -8.62
CA LEU A 145 16.51 0.16 -7.18
C LEU A 145 16.69 1.61 -6.74
N ALA A 146 17.54 2.39 -7.42
CA ALA A 146 17.84 3.77 -7.05
C ALA A 146 16.59 4.66 -6.99
N HIS A 147 15.66 4.49 -7.94
CA HIS A 147 14.42 5.26 -7.95
C HIS A 147 13.43 4.82 -6.86
N VAL A 148 13.47 3.55 -6.48
CA VAL A 148 12.54 2.96 -5.51
C VAL A 148 12.98 3.24 -4.09
N LEU A 149 14.28 3.20 -3.84
CA LEU A 149 14.89 3.36 -2.52
C LEU A 149 15.26 4.81 -2.19
N ASP A 150 14.89 5.78 -3.03
CA ASP A 150 15.27 7.20 -2.92
C ASP A 150 15.30 7.72 -1.46
N GLY A 151 16.51 8.07 -0.98
CA GLY A 151 16.77 8.56 0.38
C GLY A 151 16.85 7.51 1.50
N VAL A 152 16.68 6.22 1.20
CA VAL A 152 16.84 5.11 2.15
C VAL A 152 18.29 4.63 2.15
N ASP A 153 19.03 4.99 3.19
CA ASP A 153 20.35 4.42 3.43
C ASP A 153 20.20 2.96 3.88
N LEU A 154 20.74 2.06 3.06
CA LEU A 154 20.78 0.64 3.35
C LEU A 154 21.98 0.25 4.22
N ALA A 155 22.98 1.12 4.43
CA ALA A 155 24.25 0.82 5.11
C ALA A 155 24.09 0.31 6.55
#